data_AF-A0A8J5IB51-F1
#
_entry.id   AF-A0A8J5IB51-F1
#
_cell.length_a   1.000
_cell.length_b   1.000
_cell.length_c   1.000
_cell.angle_alpha   90.00
_cell.angle_beta   90.00
_cell.angle_gamma   90.00
#
_symmetry.space_group_name_H-M   'P 1'
#
loop_
_entity.id
_entity.type
_entity.pdbx_description
1 polymer ?
#
loop_
_entity_poly.entity_id
_entity_poly.type
_entity_poly.pdbx_seq_one_letter_code
_entity_poly.pdbx_strand_id
1 'polypeptide(L)'
;MEVFKWMEWIIVRNQALSEVDDPLTRSLAAVQPVSSKTLVRYMRHVAATVGARIAVDMGEEFGVMFDGWTSGTLHFVAVYGLFAKDGTLHQVLLALSPAEHGQSADAHIELIDAILDVYEKNSAMILFIVADNCATNQAIATRLGVPLVGCASHRFNLVVCRFLEAYQPLIDQVQTLCVQLRNPNNAAELARHTKHKLLKANATRWSSTYIMLARYVKIRDAIKMVSAVEELLPRPSTHRQIVQLVNKLEALDSVCVKLQSEDRNLGDVRLLFDAAMAKYPTTSHHLGSSARIVHSPVFGSAVVTLLSDRTLTAEEEQAVARFALPAPLPSEAPEKVDFATETLRQAKRPRRAAEVSLFKSTAIPHDANRRICCL
;
A
#
# COMPACT_ATOMS: atom_id res chain seq x y z
N MET A 1 23.77 26.03 10.41
CA MET A 1 22.34 25.67 10.24
C MET A 1 21.93 24.69 11.36
N GLU A 2 22.13 25.06 12.63
CA GLU A 2 22.06 24.12 13.77
C GLU A 2 20.64 23.68 14.13
N VAL A 3 19.62 24.50 13.83
CA VAL A 3 18.21 24.13 14.09
C VAL A 3 17.74 22.94 13.26
N PHE A 4 18.25 22.75 12.04
CA PHE A 4 17.89 21.60 11.22
C PHE A 4 18.47 20.30 11.77
N LYS A 5 19.65 20.34 12.39
CA LYS A 5 20.21 19.18 13.11
C LYS A 5 19.31 18.76 14.27
N TRP A 6 18.74 19.73 15.00
CA TRP A 6 17.76 19.45 16.05
C TRP A 6 16.46 18.87 15.48
N MET A 7 15.95 19.38 14.36
CA MET A 7 14.77 18.79 13.71
C MET A 7 15.04 17.35 13.27
N GLU A 8 16.16 17.11 12.59
CA GLU A 8 16.58 15.78 12.15
C GLU A 8 16.70 14.83 13.33
N TRP A 9 17.35 15.24 14.42
CA TRP A 9 17.44 14.46 15.65
C TRP A 9 16.08 14.02 16.17
N ILE A 10 15.14 14.97 16.31
CA ILE A 10 13.81 14.69 16.85
C ILE A 10 13.01 13.79 15.91
N ILE A 11 12.99 14.10 14.61
CA ILE A 11 12.16 13.41 13.63
C ILE A 11 12.70 12.01 13.35
N VAL A 12 14.00 11.87 13.05
CA VAL A 12 14.61 10.59 12.65
C VAL A 12 14.66 9.63 13.84
N ARG A 13 14.87 10.13 15.06
CA ARG A 13 14.88 9.29 16.26
C ARG A 13 13.53 9.16 16.95
N ASN A 14 12.48 9.74 16.39
CA ASN A 14 11.12 9.74 16.95
C ASN A 14 11.09 10.12 18.45
N GLN A 15 11.73 11.24 18.79
CA GLN A 15 11.79 11.76 20.16
C GLN A 15 10.66 12.74 20.44
N ALA A 16 10.34 12.95 21.72
CA ALA A 16 9.44 14.02 22.12
C ALA A 16 10.05 15.39 21.79
N LEU A 17 9.23 16.38 21.39
CA LEU A 17 9.72 17.74 21.12
C LEU A 17 10.39 18.39 22.35
N SER A 18 10.03 17.97 23.56
CA SER A 18 10.64 18.42 24.82
C SER A 18 12.08 17.92 25.01
N GLU A 19 12.53 16.95 24.23
CA GLU A 19 13.88 16.38 24.33
C GLU A 19 14.97 17.42 24.11
N VAL A 20 14.73 18.44 23.28
CA VAL A 20 15.70 19.55 23.09
C VAL A 20 15.79 20.48 24.30
N ASP A 21 14.85 20.38 25.24
CA ASP A 21 14.89 21.10 26.51
C ASP A 21 15.60 20.32 27.62
N ASP A 22 15.85 19.02 27.43
CA ASP A 22 16.47 18.17 28.44
C ASP A 22 17.94 18.57 28.69
N PRO A 23 18.35 18.80 29.96
CA PRO A 23 19.71 19.21 30.28
C PRO A 23 20.79 18.19 29.88
N LEU A 24 20.51 16.90 30.00
CA LEU A 24 21.47 15.85 29.64
C LEU A 24 21.66 15.82 28.13
N THR A 25 20.57 15.85 27.37
CA THR A 25 20.61 15.93 25.91
C THR A 25 21.35 17.17 25.43
N ARG A 26 21.11 18.34 26.05
CA ARG A 26 21.90 19.56 25.74
C ARG A 26 23.38 19.43 26.08
N SER A 27 23.72 18.78 27.18
CA SER A 27 25.13 18.61 27.58
C SER A 27 25.91 17.67 26.66
N LEU A 28 25.21 16.68 26.07
CA LEU A 28 25.80 15.69 25.17
C LEU A 28 25.74 16.12 23.69
N ALA A 29 24.81 16.99 23.34
CA ALA A 29 24.64 17.47 21.98
C ALA A 29 25.76 18.47 21.62
N ALA A 30 26.57 18.12 20.63
CA ALA A 30 27.61 18.99 20.07
C ALA A 30 27.03 20.07 19.13
N VAL A 31 25.87 20.65 19.48
CA VAL A 31 25.14 21.67 18.72
C VAL A 31 24.59 22.73 19.67
N GLN A 32 24.42 23.96 19.19
CA GLN A 32 23.92 25.05 20.03
C GLN A 32 22.50 24.73 20.56
N PRO A 33 22.24 24.88 21.87
CA PRO A 33 20.93 24.57 22.44
C PRO A 33 19.78 25.35 21.79
N VAL A 34 18.62 24.71 21.67
CA VAL A 34 17.37 25.33 21.23
C VAL A 34 16.28 25.03 22.25
N SER A 35 15.26 25.88 22.32
CA SER A 35 14.04 25.54 23.09
C SER A 35 13.05 24.77 22.21
N SER A 36 12.21 23.92 22.81
CA SER A 36 11.12 23.25 22.07
C SER A 36 10.21 24.26 21.36
N LYS A 37 9.91 25.39 21.99
CA LYS A 37 9.10 26.49 21.40
C LYS A 37 9.74 27.03 20.13
N THR A 38 11.05 27.30 20.18
CA THR A 38 11.81 27.78 19.03
C THR A 38 11.87 26.72 17.93
N LEU A 39 12.13 25.46 18.29
CA LEU A 39 12.14 24.34 17.34
C LEU A 39 10.81 24.22 16.59
N VAL A 40 9.67 24.21 17.32
CA VAL A 40 8.33 24.14 16.73
C VAL A 40 8.06 25.32 15.79
N ARG A 41 8.47 26.53 16.16
CA ARG A 41 8.34 27.70 15.28
C ARG A 41 9.09 27.49 13.96
N TYR A 42 10.33 27.01 14.01
CA TYR A 42 11.07 26.72 12.79
C TYR A 42 10.47 25.55 12.01
N MET A 43 9.96 24.50 12.67
CA MET A 43 9.28 23.39 11.99
C MET A 43 8.05 23.88 11.21
N ARG A 44 7.28 24.82 11.77
CA ARG A 44 6.16 25.47 11.07
C ARG A 44 6.62 26.27 9.86
N HIS A 45 7.73 27.01 9.97
CA HIS A 45 8.29 27.74 8.83
C HIS A 45 8.75 26.78 7.73
N VAL A 46 9.44 25.68 8.08
CA VAL A 46 9.83 24.64 7.13
C VAL A 46 8.60 24.03 6.47
N ALA A 47 7.58 23.66 7.24
CA ALA A 47 6.34 23.12 6.71
C ALA A 47 5.65 24.08 5.73
N ALA A 48 5.59 25.38 6.03
CA ALA A 48 5.03 26.38 5.13
C ALA A 48 5.85 26.53 3.83
N THR A 49 7.19 26.62 3.92
CA THR A 49 8.06 26.75 2.74
C THR A 49 8.03 25.50 1.86
N VAL A 50 8.11 24.31 2.47
CA VAL A 50 8.03 23.04 1.75
C VAL A 50 6.63 22.84 1.18
N GLY A 51 5.58 23.18 1.94
CA GLY A 51 4.19 23.10 1.50
C GLY A 51 3.92 23.95 0.26
N ALA A 52 4.39 25.20 0.23
CA ALA A 52 4.29 26.05 -0.95
C ALA A 52 4.99 25.43 -2.17
N ARG A 53 6.15 24.79 -1.98
CA ARG A 53 6.83 24.08 -3.08
C ARG A 53 6.04 22.86 -3.55
N ILE A 54 5.48 22.07 -2.63
CA ILE A 54 4.63 20.92 -2.95
C ILE A 54 3.40 21.38 -3.74
N ALA A 55 2.76 22.48 -3.35
CA ALA A 55 1.60 23.02 -4.05
C ALA A 55 1.89 23.37 -5.53
N VAL A 56 3.06 23.97 -5.79
CA VAL A 56 3.53 24.25 -7.16
C VAL A 56 3.82 22.95 -7.91
N ASP A 57 4.57 22.04 -7.30
CA ASP A 57 5.01 20.79 -7.93
C ASP A 57 3.83 19.85 -8.24
N MET A 58 2.76 19.89 -7.44
CA MET A 58 1.56 19.07 -7.60
C MET A 58 0.66 19.50 -8.78
N GLY A 59 0.75 20.76 -9.22
CA GLY A 59 -0.04 21.27 -10.34
C GLY A 59 -1.56 21.23 -10.09
N GLU A 60 -2.35 21.11 -11.15
CA GLU A 60 -3.82 21.07 -11.10
C GLU A 60 -4.41 19.69 -11.41
N GLU A 61 -3.55 18.69 -11.59
CA GLU A 61 -3.95 17.35 -11.99
C GLU A 61 -3.13 16.30 -11.24
N PHE A 62 -3.70 15.80 -10.15
CA PHE A 62 -3.03 14.88 -9.23
C PHE A 62 -3.96 13.76 -8.75
N GLY A 63 -3.39 12.66 -8.28
CA GLY A 63 -4.11 11.65 -7.53
C GLY A 63 -4.02 11.91 -6.03
N VAL A 64 -4.96 11.36 -5.28
CA VAL A 64 -4.92 11.37 -3.81
C VAL A 64 -4.81 9.93 -3.33
N MET A 65 -3.87 9.67 -2.42
CA MET A 65 -3.75 8.38 -1.76
C MET A 65 -3.93 8.57 -0.27
N PHE A 66 -4.71 7.74 0.38
CA PHE A 66 -4.86 7.84 1.82
C PHE A 66 -5.06 6.48 2.49
N ASP A 67 -4.66 6.44 3.76
CA ASP A 67 -4.85 5.28 4.63
C ASP A 67 -5.27 5.74 6.03
N GLY A 68 -6.11 4.93 6.67
CA GLY A 68 -6.68 5.20 7.98
C GLY A 68 -6.34 4.11 8.98
N TRP A 69 -5.89 4.47 10.18
CA TRP A 69 -5.71 3.51 11.27
C TRP A 69 -6.18 4.08 12.61
N THR A 70 -6.61 3.17 13.47
CA THR A 70 -7.07 3.52 14.82
C THR A 70 -5.98 3.24 15.85
N SER A 71 -5.71 4.21 16.71
CA SER A 71 -4.80 4.09 17.85
C SER A 71 -5.49 4.62 19.11
N GLY A 72 -5.81 3.72 20.03
CA GLY A 72 -6.61 4.06 21.21
C GLY A 72 -8.01 4.50 20.80
N THR A 73 -8.40 5.71 21.22
CA THR A 73 -9.70 6.32 20.89
C THR A 73 -9.67 7.22 19.66
N LEU A 74 -8.51 7.37 19.01
CA LEU A 74 -8.34 8.25 17.86
C LEU A 74 -8.21 7.43 16.57
N HIS A 75 -8.91 7.86 15.53
CA HIS A 75 -8.69 7.40 14.16
C HIS A 75 -7.85 8.43 13.44
N PHE A 76 -6.73 8.03 12.86
CA PHE A 76 -5.83 8.89 12.10
C PHE A 76 -5.96 8.57 10.62
N VAL A 77 -5.88 9.61 9.80
CA VAL A 77 -5.86 9.52 8.34
C VAL A 77 -4.58 10.19 7.85
N ALA A 78 -3.79 9.46 7.07
CA ALA A 78 -2.67 9.99 6.33
C ALA A 78 -3.12 10.23 4.89
N VAL A 79 -2.93 11.46 4.38
CA VAL A 79 -3.28 11.84 3.01
C VAL A 79 -2.01 12.21 2.25
N TYR A 80 -1.84 11.62 1.08
CA TYR A 80 -0.72 11.80 0.17
C TYR A 80 -1.22 12.38 -1.16
N GLY A 81 -0.44 13.30 -1.72
CA GLY A 81 -0.57 13.77 -3.10
C GLY A 81 0.28 12.91 -4.01
N LEU A 82 -0.29 12.52 -5.16
CA LEU A 82 0.36 11.73 -6.20
C LEU A 82 0.42 12.54 -7.49
N PHE A 83 1.61 12.89 -7.95
CA PHE A 83 1.77 13.68 -9.17
C PHE A 83 3.06 13.33 -9.89
N ALA A 84 3.08 13.49 -11.21
CA ALA A 84 4.27 13.29 -12.01
C ALA A 84 5.04 14.60 -12.14
N LYS A 85 6.35 14.57 -11.91
CA LYS A 85 7.26 15.68 -12.14
C LYS A 85 8.53 15.15 -12.77
N ASP A 86 9.00 15.80 -13.84
CA ASP A 86 10.21 15.41 -14.58
C ASP A 86 10.20 13.92 -14.99
N GLY A 87 9.03 13.43 -15.38
CA GLY A 87 8.81 12.03 -15.78
C GLY A 87 8.84 11.01 -14.64
N THR A 88 8.90 11.45 -13.39
CA THR A 88 8.92 10.61 -12.19
C THR A 88 7.65 10.81 -11.38
N LEU A 89 7.06 9.74 -10.85
CA LEU A 89 5.96 9.86 -9.90
C LEU A 89 6.50 10.27 -8.53
N HIS A 90 5.93 11.34 -7.99
CA HIS A 90 6.13 11.76 -6.61
C HIS A 90 4.92 11.36 -5.78
N GLN A 91 5.21 10.74 -4.65
CA GLN A 91 4.26 10.47 -3.58
C GLN A 91 4.68 11.31 -2.38
N VAL A 92 3.85 12.29 -1.99
CA VAL A 92 4.18 13.26 -0.94
C VAL A 92 3.11 13.26 0.12
N LEU A 93 3.50 13.09 1.39
CA LEU A 93 2.57 13.21 2.53
C LEU A 93 2.12 14.68 2.65
N LEU A 94 0.82 14.92 2.47
CA LEU A 94 0.21 16.24 2.59
C LEU A 94 -0.21 16.54 4.03
N ALA A 95 -0.77 15.54 4.71
CA ALA A 95 -1.20 15.66 6.08
C ALA A 95 -1.30 14.30 6.78
N LEU A 96 -1.17 14.33 8.10
CA LEU A 96 -1.42 13.22 9.01
C LEU A 96 -2.26 13.79 10.15
N SER A 97 -3.56 13.52 10.13
CA SER A 97 -4.52 14.18 11.03
C SER A 97 -5.45 13.16 11.68
N PRO A 98 -5.86 13.36 12.95
CA PRO A 98 -7.02 12.66 13.48
C PRO A 98 -8.29 13.00 12.68
N ALA A 99 -9.17 12.02 12.49
CA ALA A 99 -10.49 12.17 11.90
C ALA A 99 -11.49 12.66 12.97
N GLU A 100 -11.36 13.92 13.36
CA GLU A 100 -12.12 14.52 14.47
C GLU A 100 -13.62 14.66 14.19
N HIS A 101 -14.01 14.75 12.92
CA HIS A 101 -15.40 14.96 12.47
C HIS A 101 -16.12 13.66 12.10
N GLY A 102 -15.54 12.51 12.44
CA GLY A 102 -16.12 11.19 12.21
C GLY A 102 -15.44 10.42 11.07
N GLN A 103 -15.95 9.22 10.81
CA GLN A 103 -15.36 8.26 9.86
C GLN A 103 -16.27 7.96 8.66
N SER A 104 -17.27 8.82 8.42
CA SER A 104 -18.12 8.70 7.24
C SER A 104 -17.36 9.13 5.98
N ALA A 105 -17.88 8.79 4.81
CA ALA A 105 -17.31 9.26 3.55
C ALA A 105 -17.37 10.79 3.43
N ASP A 106 -18.43 11.46 3.92
CA ASP A 106 -18.52 12.92 3.90
C ASP A 106 -17.46 13.56 4.81
N ALA A 107 -17.29 13.04 6.03
CA ALA A 107 -16.27 13.55 6.95
C ALA A 107 -14.84 13.41 6.40
N HIS A 108 -14.57 12.32 5.66
CA HIS A 108 -13.28 12.16 4.97
C HIS A 108 -13.13 13.12 3.79
N ILE A 109 -14.20 13.38 3.02
CA ILE A 109 -14.16 14.36 1.93
C ILE A 109 -13.88 15.76 2.50
N GLU A 110 -14.59 16.17 3.56
CA GLU A 110 -14.35 17.44 4.25
C GLU A 110 -12.90 17.55 4.75
N LEU A 111 -12.35 16.47 5.32
CA LEU A 111 -10.94 16.42 5.73
C LEU A 111 -10.00 16.58 4.54
N ILE A 112 -10.25 15.88 3.43
CA ILE A 112 -9.43 15.98 2.21
C ILE A 112 -9.49 17.39 1.64
N ASP A 113 -10.68 18.00 1.53
CA ASP A 113 -10.85 19.36 1.04
C ASP A 113 -10.11 20.38 1.92
N ALA A 114 -10.25 20.28 3.25
CA ALA A 114 -9.54 21.15 4.19
C ALA A 114 -8.00 21.00 4.09
N ILE A 115 -7.50 19.80 3.82
CA ILE A 115 -6.07 19.57 3.57
C ILE A 115 -5.66 20.20 2.25
N LEU A 116 -6.44 20.02 1.18
CA LEU A 116 -6.14 20.56 -0.14
C LEU A 116 -6.15 22.10 -0.16
N ASP A 117 -7.03 22.74 0.61
CA ASP A 117 -7.09 24.20 0.76
C ASP A 117 -5.76 24.79 1.27
N VAL A 118 -5.03 24.08 2.13
CA VAL A 118 -3.69 24.49 2.61
C VAL A 118 -2.69 24.62 1.46
N TYR A 119 -2.89 23.87 0.38
CA TYR A 119 -2.05 23.86 -0.81
C TYR A 119 -2.66 24.66 -1.98
N GLU A 120 -3.73 25.42 -1.74
CA GLU A 120 -4.50 26.15 -2.76
C GLU A 120 -5.03 25.21 -3.86
N LYS A 121 -5.53 24.03 -3.46
CA LYS A 121 -6.09 23.01 -4.34
C LYS A 121 -7.53 22.69 -3.96
N ASN A 122 -8.24 22.01 -4.86
CA ASN A 122 -9.61 21.56 -4.62
C ASN A 122 -9.86 20.17 -5.21
N SER A 123 -10.99 19.57 -4.85
CA SER A 123 -11.37 18.22 -5.26
C SER A 123 -11.56 18.02 -6.77
N ALA A 124 -11.83 19.08 -7.55
CA ALA A 124 -11.98 18.94 -9.01
C ALA A 124 -10.65 18.59 -9.72
N MET A 125 -9.53 18.95 -9.09
CA MET A 125 -8.16 18.65 -9.54
C MET A 125 -7.76 17.18 -9.32
N ILE A 126 -8.55 16.43 -8.54
CA ILE A 126 -8.31 15.01 -8.28
C ILE A 126 -8.66 14.20 -9.53
N LEU A 127 -7.70 13.40 -10.00
CA LEU A 127 -7.86 12.49 -11.14
C LEU A 127 -8.26 11.08 -10.72
N PHE A 128 -7.79 10.62 -9.57
CA PHE A 128 -8.06 9.27 -9.03
C PHE A 128 -7.77 9.22 -7.54
N ILE A 129 -8.30 8.18 -6.90
CA ILE A 129 -8.02 7.85 -5.50
C ILE A 129 -7.28 6.51 -5.42
N VAL A 130 -6.31 6.41 -4.52
CA VAL A 130 -5.72 5.15 -4.09
C VAL A 130 -6.01 4.95 -2.61
N ALA A 131 -6.80 3.94 -2.26
CA ALA A 131 -7.19 3.65 -0.89
C ALA A 131 -7.51 2.15 -0.73
N ASP A 132 -7.77 1.70 0.49
CA ASP A 132 -8.29 0.35 0.68
C ASP A 132 -9.68 0.18 0.03
N ASN A 133 -10.14 -1.06 -0.10
CA ASN A 133 -11.37 -1.37 -0.81
C ASN A 133 -12.61 -1.30 0.09
N CYS A 134 -12.54 -0.68 1.28
CA CYS A 134 -13.68 -0.65 2.19
C CYS A 134 -14.85 0.17 1.59
N ALA A 135 -16.06 -0.09 2.09
CA ALA A 135 -17.27 0.57 1.59
C ALA A 135 -17.20 2.11 1.71
N THR A 136 -16.58 2.63 2.77
CA THR A 136 -16.39 4.07 2.97
C THR A 136 -15.54 4.67 1.85
N ASN A 137 -14.42 4.04 1.49
CA ASN A 137 -13.51 4.54 0.45
C ASN A 137 -14.11 4.43 -0.95
N GLN A 138 -14.89 3.38 -1.21
CA GLN A 138 -15.70 3.29 -2.43
C GLN A 138 -16.72 4.44 -2.50
N ALA A 139 -17.41 4.74 -1.40
CA ALA A 139 -18.36 5.85 -1.33
C ALA A 139 -17.68 7.21 -1.53
N ILE A 140 -16.48 7.43 -0.99
CA ILE A 140 -15.69 8.65 -1.23
C ILE A 140 -15.41 8.81 -2.74
N ALA A 141 -14.87 7.78 -3.39
CA ALA A 141 -14.57 7.82 -4.81
C ALA A 141 -15.82 8.04 -5.67
N THR A 142 -16.94 7.41 -5.31
CA THR A 142 -18.24 7.61 -5.98
C THR A 142 -18.71 9.06 -5.86
N ARG A 143 -18.65 9.66 -4.66
CA ARG A 143 -19.08 11.04 -4.40
C ARG A 143 -18.21 12.08 -5.08
N LEU A 144 -16.91 11.83 -5.15
CA LEU A 144 -15.95 12.67 -5.88
C LEU A 144 -15.99 12.46 -7.40
N GLY A 145 -16.67 11.41 -7.89
CA GLY A 145 -16.78 11.12 -9.33
C GLY A 145 -15.45 10.70 -9.97
N VAL A 146 -14.52 10.13 -9.20
CA VAL A 146 -13.19 9.74 -9.67
C VAL A 146 -12.96 8.23 -9.52
N PRO A 147 -12.12 7.61 -10.37
CA PRO A 147 -11.80 6.20 -10.24
C PRO A 147 -11.07 5.90 -8.94
N LEU A 148 -11.35 4.73 -8.36
CA LEU A 148 -10.66 4.18 -7.19
C LEU A 148 -9.75 3.04 -7.61
N VAL A 149 -8.45 3.20 -7.34
CA VAL A 149 -7.46 2.12 -7.35
C VAL A 149 -7.41 1.51 -5.96
N GLY A 150 -8.12 0.39 -5.82
CA GLY A 150 -8.17 -0.35 -4.57
C GLY A 150 -6.85 -1.04 -4.24
N CYS A 151 -6.45 -0.97 -2.97
CA CYS A 151 -5.26 -1.61 -2.42
C CYS A 151 -5.16 -3.11 -2.76
N ALA A 152 -4.15 -3.49 -3.53
CA ALA A 152 -3.89 -4.88 -3.88
C ALA A 152 -3.60 -5.75 -2.66
N SER A 153 -2.79 -5.26 -1.71
CA SER A 153 -2.46 -5.97 -0.47
C SER A 153 -3.68 -6.23 0.39
N HIS A 154 -4.61 -5.27 0.48
CA HIS A 154 -5.86 -5.44 1.21
C HIS A 154 -6.75 -6.51 0.57
N ARG A 155 -6.94 -6.46 -0.75
CA ARG A 155 -7.67 -7.49 -1.50
C ARG A 155 -7.07 -8.88 -1.30
N PHE A 156 -5.74 -8.96 -1.33
CA PHE A 156 -5.02 -10.21 -1.12
C PHE A 156 -5.17 -10.72 0.33
N ASN A 157 -5.06 -9.82 1.32
CA ASN A 157 -5.31 -10.17 2.73
C ASN A 157 -6.72 -10.74 2.92
N LEU A 158 -7.76 -10.09 2.38
CA LEU A 158 -9.14 -10.57 2.48
C LEU A 158 -9.32 -11.96 1.88
N VAL A 159 -8.73 -12.21 0.70
CA VAL A 159 -8.89 -13.51 0.05
C VAL A 159 -8.16 -14.64 0.78
N VAL A 160 -6.98 -14.35 1.35
CA VAL A 160 -6.23 -15.35 2.11
C VAL A 160 -6.87 -15.61 3.47
N CYS A 161 -7.41 -14.59 4.15
CA CYS A 161 -8.23 -14.78 5.34
C CYS A 161 -9.41 -15.72 5.07
N ARG A 162 -10.14 -15.49 3.97
CA ARG A 162 -11.25 -16.38 3.57
C ARG A 162 -10.77 -17.78 3.19
N PHE A 163 -9.63 -17.90 2.52
CA PHE A 163 -9.02 -19.19 2.21
C PHE A 163 -8.70 -20.01 3.47
N LEU A 164 -8.30 -19.34 4.56
CA LEU A 164 -7.99 -19.98 5.84
C LEU A 164 -9.22 -20.49 6.60
N GLU A 165 -10.43 -19.98 6.32
CA GLU A 165 -11.68 -20.45 6.96
C GLU A 165 -11.86 -21.96 6.82
N ALA A 166 -11.50 -22.52 5.65
CA ALA A 166 -11.57 -23.96 5.39
C ALA A 166 -10.58 -24.80 6.23
N TYR A 167 -9.61 -24.17 6.89
CA TYR A 167 -8.57 -24.81 7.71
C TYR A 167 -8.67 -24.41 9.18
N GLN A 168 -9.73 -23.72 9.59
CA GLN A 168 -9.91 -23.21 10.95
C GLN A 168 -9.70 -24.28 12.04
N PRO A 169 -10.20 -25.54 11.91
CA PRO A 169 -9.95 -26.57 12.91
C PRO A 169 -8.46 -26.90 13.11
N LEU A 170 -7.66 -26.89 12.03
CA LEU A 170 -6.22 -27.12 12.10
C LEU A 170 -5.51 -25.95 12.78
N ILE A 171 -5.94 -24.73 12.46
CA ILE A 171 -5.41 -23.48 13.02
C ILE A 171 -5.70 -23.43 14.51
N ASP A 172 -6.93 -23.71 14.93
CA ASP A 172 -7.38 -23.69 16.33
C ASP A 172 -6.65 -24.72 17.19
N GLN A 173 -6.36 -25.90 16.64
CA GLN A 173 -5.58 -26.91 17.35
C GLN A 173 -4.15 -26.43 17.64
N VAL A 174 -3.47 -25.86 16.64
CA VAL A 174 -2.11 -25.30 16.83
C VAL A 174 -2.16 -24.07 17.74
N GLN A 175 -3.18 -23.22 17.62
CA GLN A 175 -3.41 -22.06 18.48
C GLN A 175 -3.54 -22.48 19.95
N THR A 176 -4.31 -23.54 20.23
CA THR A 176 -4.50 -24.10 21.58
C THR A 176 -3.18 -24.62 22.15
N LEU A 177 -2.42 -25.37 21.35
CA LEU A 177 -1.08 -25.83 21.72
C LEU A 177 -0.13 -24.65 22.02
N CYS A 178 -0.17 -23.60 21.20
CA CYS A 178 0.63 -22.39 21.40
C CYS A 178 0.26 -21.65 22.69
N VAL A 179 -1.02 -21.67 23.11
CA VAL A 179 -1.43 -21.10 24.41
C VAL A 179 -0.76 -21.86 25.55
N GLN A 180 -0.82 -23.19 25.54
CA GLN A 180 -0.28 -24.02 26.63
C GLN A 180 1.24 -23.96 26.72
N LEU A 181 1.94 -23.90 25.58
CA LEU A 181 3.40 -23.80 25.53
C LEU A 181 3.96 -22.45 26.00
N ARG A 182 3.11 -21.43 26.15
CA ARG A 182 3.51 -20.13 26.73
C ARG A 182 3.37 -20.06 28.24
N ASN A 183 2.76 -21.06 28.87
CA ASN A 183 2.74 -21.14 30.34
C ASN A 183 4.18 -21.22 30.86
N PRO A 184 4.55 -20.52 31.95
CA PRO A 184 5.95 -20.35 32.37
C PRO A 184 6.74 -21.66 32.45
N ASN A 185 6.18 -22.71 33.07
CA ASN A 185 6.85 -24.00 33.22
C ASN A 185 7.05 -24.71 31.88
N ASN A 186 6.04 -24.71 31.01
CA ASN A 186 6.11 -25.33 29.69
C ASN A 186 7.08 -24.56 28.78
N ALA A 187 7.08 -23.22 28.86
CA ALA A 187 7.99 -22.37 28.11
C ALA A 187 9.45 -22.56 28.56
N ALA A 188 9.68 -22.70 29.87
CA ALA A 188 10.99 -23.00 30.43
C ALA A 188 11.51 -24.37 29.99
N GLU A 189 10.64 -25.39 29.97
CA GLU A 189 10.99 -26.71 29.45
C GLU A 189 11.29 -26.67 27.95
N LEU A 190 10.42 -26.06 27.14
CA LEU A 190 10.63 -25.94 25.70
C LEU A 190 11.96 -25.22 25.37
N ALA A 191 12.33 -24.22 26.18
CA ALA A 191 13.58 -23.47 26.00
C ALA A 191 14.85 -24.34 26.18
N ARG A 192 14.76 -25.49 26.86
CA ARG A 192 15.87 -26.45 26.96
C ARG A 192 16.13 -27.18 25.64
N HIS A 193 15.11 -27.26 24.77
CA HIS A 193 15.16 -28.02 23.51
C HIS A 193 15.19 -27.15 22.25
N THR A 194 14.86 -25.85 22.37
CA THR A 194 14.91 -24.91 21.24
C THR A 194 15.07 -23.47 21.69
N LYS A 195 15.76 -22.65 20.89
CA LYS A 195 15.86 -21.19 21.09
C LYS A 195 14.61 -20.44 20.61
N HIS A 196 13.72 -21.11 19.89
CA HIS A 196 12.55 -20.48 19.29
C HIS A 196 11.34 -20.58 20.20
N LYS A 197 10.61 -19.47 20.35
CA LYS A 197 9.31 -19.45 21.03
C LYS A 197 8.18 -19.57 20.02
N LEU A 198 7.07 -20.18 20.43
CA LEU A 198 5.83 -20.15 19.64
C LEU A 198 5.17 -18.78 19.73
N LEU A 199 4.56 -18.39 18.63
CA LEU A 199 3.86 -17.12 18.46
C LEU A 199 2.35 -17.40 18.45
N LYS A 200 1.54 -16.48 18.99
CA LYS A 200 0.09 -16.51 18.77
C LYS A 200 -0.18 -15.92 17.40
N ALA A 201 -1.12 -16.48 16.64
CA ALA A 201 -1.72 -15.73 15.56
C ALA A 201 -2.47 -14.51 16.13
N ASN A 202 -2.33 -13.37 15.46
CA ASN A 202 -3.21 -12.22 15.57
C ASN A 202 -4.41 -12.44 14.64
N ALA A 203 -5.62 -12.36 15.18
CA ALA A 203 -6.85 -12.67 14.45
C ALA A 203 -7.06 -11.78 13.20
N THR A 204 -6.51 -10.57 13.17
CA THR A 204 -6.72 -9.62 12.06
C THR A 204 -5.78 -9.82 10.88
N ARG A 205 -4.75 -10.69 10.98
CA ARG A 205 -3.69 -10.79 9.96
C ARG A 205 -3.31 -12.23 9.65
N TRP A 206 -3.56 -12.67 8.42
CA TRP A 206 -3.28 -14.05 7.98
C TRP A 206 -1.79 -14.41 8.04
N SER A 207 -0.89 -13.44 7.87
CA SER A 207 0.57 -13.63 7.95
C SER A 207 1.00 -14.12 9.33
N SER A 208 0.35 -13.66 10.40
CA SER A 208 0.60 -14.13 11.75
C SER A 208 0.19 -15.60 11.95
N THR A 209 -0.89 -16.04 11.30
CA THR A 209 -1.32 -17.45 11.25
C THR A 209 -0.28 -18.28 10.51
N TYR A 210 0.20 -17.82 9.35
CA TYR A 210 1.27 -18.49 8.61
C TYR A 210 2.53 -18.65 9.46
N ILE A 211 3.02 -17.57 10.07
CA ILE A 211 4.21 -17.58 10.93
C ILE A 211 4.04 -18.56 12.11
N MET A 212 2.86 -18.58 12.75
CA MET A 212 2.55 -19.52 13.83
C MET A 212 2.65 -20.98 13.35
N LEU A 213 1.99 -21.32 12.24
CA LEU A 213 1.98 -22.68 11.70
C LEU A 213 3.38 -23.12 11.23
N ALA A 214 4.10 -22.24 10.52
CA ALA A 214 5.46 -22.50 10.08
C ALA A 214 6.41 -22.71 11.26
N ARG A 215 6.27 -21.90 12.32
CA ARG A 215 7.03 -22.07 13.56
C ARG A 215 6.72 -23.40 14.22
N TYR A 216 5.45 -23.77 14.33
CA TYR A 216 5.02 -25.08 14.87
C TYR A 216 5.68 -26.23 14.11
N VAL A 217 5.62 -26.24 12.77
CA VAL A 217 6.25 -27.28 11.94
C VAL A 217 7.75 -27.36 12.22
N LYS A 218 8.44 -26.21 12.29
CA LYS A 218 9.88 -26.13 12.52
C LYS A 218 10.32 -26.70 13.88
N ILE A 219 9.52 -26.52 14.92
CA ILE A 219 9.92 -26.90 16.30
C ILE A 219 9.18 -28.11 16.84
N ARG A 220 8.40 -28.81 16.01
CA ARG A 220 7.52 -29.90 16.45
C ARG A 220 8.25 -30.94 17.30
N ASP A 221 9.46 -31.33 16.93
CA ASP A 221 10.21 -32.35 17.66
C ASP A 221 10.65 -31.85 19.05
N ALA A 222 10.98 -30.57 19.19
CA ALA A 222 11.25 -29.97 20.51
C ALA A 222 9.97 -29.93 21.38
N ILE A 223 8.80 -29.71 20.79
CA ILE A 223 7.52 -29.71 21.52
C ILE A 223 7.24 -31.09 22.12
N LYS A 224 7.60 -32.18 21.44
CA LYS A 224 7.41 -33.56 21.96
C LYS A 224 8.14 -33.81 23.28
N MET A 225 9.17 -33.04 23.59
CA MET A 225 9.92 -33.16 24.84
C MET A 225 9.16 -32.55 26.05
N VAL A 226 8.11 -31.78 25.80
CA VAL A 226 7.28 -31.16 26.84
C VAL A 226 6.08 -32.06 27.15
N SER A 227 6.24 -32.95 28.13
CA SER A 227 5.21 -33.95 28.50
C SER A 227 3.84 -33.35 28.81
N ALA A 228 3.80 -32.15 29.41
CA ALA A 228 2.57 -31.46 29.78
C ALA A 228 1.64 -31.09 28.59
N VAL A 229 2.12 -31.18 27.34
CA VAL A 229 1.31 -30.88 26.15
C VAL A 229 1.20 -32.06 25.18
N GLU A 230 1.59 -33.26 25.60
CA GLU A 230 1.61 -34.45 24.75
C GLU A 230 0.23 -34.75 24.13
N GLU A 231 -0.84 -34.67 24.93
CA GLU A 231 -2.22 -34.91 24.47
C GLU A 231 -2.73 -33.84 23.48
N LEU A 232 -2.10 -32.67 23.47
CA LEU A 232 -2.48 -31.53 22.61
C LEU A 232 -1.73 -31.54 21.27
N LEU A 233 -0.73 -32.40 21.11
CA LEU A 233 0.03 -32.49 19.86
C LEU A 233 -0.88 -32.97 18.72
N PRO A 234 -0.88 -32.27 17.56
CA PRO A 234 -1.57 -32.76 16.39
C PRO A 234 -1.09 -34.16 16.00
N ARG A 235 -2.06 -35.06 15.78
CA ARG A 235 -1.83 -36.45 15.34
C ARG A 235 -1.04 -36.46 14.02
N PRO A 236 -0.34 -37.55 13.68
CA PRO A 236 0.48 -37.60 12.46
C PRO A 236 -0.27 -37.23 11.18
N SER A 237 -1.53 -37.62 11.03
CA SER A 237 -2.38 -37.24 9.87
C SER A 237 -2.63 -35.73 9.83
N THR A 238 -3.07 -35.15 10.94
CA THR A 238 -3.31 -33.72 11.10
C THR A 238 -2.03 -32.90 10.89
N HIS A 239 -0.90 -33.36 11.41
CA HIS A 239 0.39 -32.72 11.20
C HIS A 239 0.74 -32.65 9.70
N ARG A 240 0.51 -33.72 8.92
CA ARG A 240 0.72 -33.69 7.47
C ARG A 240 -0.18 -32.66 6.79
N GLN A 241 -1.43 -32.53 7.21
CA GLN A 241 -2.34 -31.49 6.70
C GLN A 241 -1.84 -30.08 7.02
N ILE A 242 -1.31 -29.86 8.24
CA ILE A 242 -0.71 -28.58 8.64
C ILE A 242 0.53 -28.27 7.79
N VAL A 243 1.41 -29.25 7.53
CA VAL A 243 2.59 -29.07 6.65
C VAL A 243 2.15 -28.68 5.23
N GLN A 244 1.14 -29.36 4.69
CA GLN A 244 0.58 -29.00 3.38
C GLN A 244 0.01 -27.58 3.37
N LEU A 245 -0.68 -27.17 4.45
CA LEU A 245 -1.18 -25.80 4.59
C LEU A 245 -0.05 -24.78 4.65
N VAL A 246 1.02 -25.05 5.41
CA VAL A 246 2.21 -24.19 5.48
C VAL A 246 2.81 -23.99 4.09
N ASN A 247 2.97 -25.04 3.29
CA ASN A 247 3.49 -24.91 1.91
C ASN A 247 2.57 -24.07 1.01
N LYS A 248 1.24 -24.17 1.19
CA LYS A 248 0.29 -23.32 0.44
C LYS A 248 0.43 -21.85 0.85
N LEU A 249 0.56 -21.60 2.16
CA LEU A 249 0.70 -20.26 2.71
C LEU A 249 2.06 -19.63 2.36
N GLU A 250 3.13 -20.40 2.29
CA GLU A 250 4.44 -19.93 1.82
C GLU A 250 4.37 -19.42 0.37
N ALA A 251 3.66 -20.15 -0.50
CA ALA A 251 3.43 -19.68 -1.87
C ALA A 251 2.58 -18.39 -1.91
N LEU A 252 1.55 -18.27 -1.07
CA LEU A 252 0.73 -17.06 -0.98
C LEU A 252 1.51 -15.88 -0.36
N ASP A 253 2.40 -16.14 0.60
CA ASP A 253 3.30 -15.17 1.22
C ASP A 253 4.30 -14.61 0.22
N SER A 254 4.85 -15.46 -0.64
CA SER A 254 5.69 -14.98 -1.75
C SER A 254 4.97 -13.97 -2.64
N VAL A 255 3.65 -14.13 -2.83
CA VAL A 255 2.84 -13.17 -3.58
C VAL A 255 2.65 -11.89 -2.77
N CYS A 256 2.28 -11.94 -1.48
CA CYS A 256 2.15 -10.68 -0.72
C CYS A 256 3.49 -9.93 -0.62
N VAL A 257 4.61 -10.61 -0.36
CA VAL A 257 5.94 -9.97 -0.33
C VAL A 257 6.24 -9.27 -1.65
N LYS A 258 5.88 -9.86 -2.78
CA LYS A 258 6.04 -9.23 -4.09
C LYS A 258 5.08 -8.08 -4.33
N LEU A 259 3.84 -8.14 -3.84
CA LEU A 259 2.90 -7.01 -3.92
C LEU A 259 3.40 -5.79 -3.14
N GLN A 260 4.16 -6.01 -2.08
CA GLN A 260 4.67 -4.94 -1.21
C GLN A 260 5.97 -4.28 -1.71
N SER A 261 6.59 -4.77 -2.79
CA SER A 261 7.82 -4.17 -3.29
C SER A 261 7.57 -2.82 -3.98
N GLU A 262 8.51 -1.88 -3.82
CA GLU A 262 8.33 -0.48 -4.24
C GLU A 262 8.31 -0.30 -5.77
N ASP A 263 8.79 -1.29 -6.50
CA ASP A 263 9.04 -1.29 -7.95
C ASP A 263 7.91 -1.93 -8.78
N ARG A 264 6.73 -2.16 -8.18
CA ARG A 264 5.61 -2.83 -8.85
C ARG A 264 4.60 -1.84 -9.40
N ASN A 265 4.06 -2.18 -10.56
CA ASN A 265 2.93 -1.49 -11.17
C ASN A 265 1.66 -2.37 -11.18
N LEU A 266 0.53 -1.81 -11.61
CA LEU A 266 -0.74 -2.52 -11.68
C LEU A 266 -0.73 -3.73 -12.65
N GLY A 267 0.12 -3.72 -13.68
CA GLY A 267 0.32 -4.86 -14.58
C GLY A 267 0.96 -6.05 -13.86
N ASP A 268 2.00 -5.80 -13.06
CA ASP A 268 2.63 -6.84 -12.23
C ASP A 268 1.64 -7.44 -11.23
N VAL A 269 0.83 -6.60 -10.58
CA VAL A 269 -0.23 -7.04 -9.67
C VAL A 269 -1.21 -7.95 -10.38
N ARG A 270 -1.62 -7.59 -11.60
CA ARG A 270 -2.53 -8.41 -12.41
C ARG A 270 -1.93 -9.79 -12.69
N LEU A 271 -0.66 -9.85 -13.11
CA LEU A 271 0.06 -11.11 -13.34
C LEU A 271 0.13 -11.99 -12.09
N LEU A 272 0.48 -11.39 -10.93
CA LEU A 272 0.53 -12.10 -9.65
C LEU A 272 -0.84 -12.65 -9.24
N PHE A 273 -1.89 -11.85 -9.40
CA PHE A 273 -3.24 -12.28 -9.11
C PHE A 273 -3.72 -13.38 -10.06
N ASP A 274 -3.41 -13.29 -11.35
CA ASP A 274 -3.76 -14.35 -12.33
C ASP A 274 -3.07 -15.67 -12.01
N ALA A 275 -1.78 -15.63 -11.65
CA ALA A 275 -1.04 -16.80 -11.20
C ALA A 275 -1.62 -17.39 -9.90
N ALA A 276 -1.99 -16.53 -8.94
CA ALA A 276 -2.62 -16.96 -7.69
C ALA A 276 -4.00 -17.60 -7.93
N MET A 277 -4.81 -17.04 -8.83
CA MET A 277 -6.11 -17.61 -9.21
C MET A 277 -5.96 -18.93 -9.96
N ALA A 278 -4.98 -19.05 -10.86
CA ALA A 278 -4.73 -20.30 -11.57
C ALA A 278 -4.33 -21.43 -10.61
N LYS A 279 -3.49 -21.12 -9.61
CA LYS A 279 -3.06 -22.09 -8.59
C LYS A 279 -4.12 -22.35 -7.53
N TYR A 280 -4.90 -21.34 -7.16
CA TYR A 280 -5.93 -21.38 -6.13
C TYR A 280 -7.24 -20.76 -6.64
N PRO A 281 -8.06 -21.49 -7.42
CA PRO A 281 -9.25 -20.94 -8.09
C PRO A 281 -10.28 -20.30 -7.15
N THR A 282 -10.32 -20.74 -5.89
CA THR A 282 -11.17 -20.16 -4.85
C THR A 282 -10.86 -18.69 -4.56
N THR A 283 -9.70 -18.17 -4.98
CA THR A 283 -9.30 -16.76 -4.76
C THR A 283 -9.89 -15.78 -5.80
N SER A 284 -10.49 -16.29 -6.87
CA SER A 284 -10.96 -15.49 -8.01
C SER A 284 -11.97 -14.39 -7.67
N HIS A 285 -12.87 -14.66 -6.72
CA HIS A 285 -13.92 -13.73 -6.32
C HIS A 285 -13.43 -12.42 -5.69
N HIS A 286 -12.16 -12.33 -5.26
CA HIS A 286 -11.53 -11.08 -4.81
C HIS A 286 -10.40 -10.61 -5.74
N LEU A 287 -9.70 -11.53 -6.41
CA LEU A 287 -8.52 -11.21 -7.21
C LEU A 287 -8.83 -10.92 -8.68
N GLY A 288 -10.02 -11.29 -9.18
CA GLY A 288 -10.43 -11.00 -10.56
C GLY A 288 -10.45 -9.50 -10.87
N SER A 289 -10.24 -9.13 -12.14
CA SER A 289 -10.32 -7.73 -12.60
C SER A 289 -11.73 -7.16 -12.44
N SER A 290 -12.75 -7.97 -12.64
CA SER A 290 -14.18 -7.62 -12.47
C SER A 290 -14.77 -8.16 -11.17
N ALA A 291 -13.95 -8.49 -10.18
CA ALA A 291 -14.43 -8.93 -8.87
C ALA A 291 -15.28 -7.82 -8.22
N ARG A 292 -16.33 -8.19 -7.47
CA ARG A 292 -17.26 -7.22 -6.85
C ARG A 292 -16.58 -6.18 -5.95
N ILE A 293 -15.41 -6.50 -5.39
CA ILE A 293 -14.61 -5.60 -4.56
C ILE A 293 -13.88 -4.50 -5.37
N VAL A 294 -13.83 -4.62 -6.70
CA VAL A 294 -13.18 -3.64 -7.59
C VAL A 294 -14.21 -2.57 -7.97
N HIS A 295 -14.00 -1.35 -7.48
CA HIS A 295 -14.89 -0.23 -7.72
C HIS A 295 -14.86 0.27 -9.17
N SER A 296 -13.66 0.42 -9.74
CA SER A 296 -13.46 0.97 -11.09
C SER A 296 -12.78 -0.06 -12.02
N PRO A 297 -13.47 -1.15 -12.40
CA PRO A 297 -12.86 -2.26 -13.13
C PRO A 297 -12.39 -1.89 -14.54
N VAL A 298 -13.14 -1.04 -15.25
CA VAL A 298 -12.76 -0.57 -16.60
C VAL A 298 -11.50 0.29 -16.53
N PHE A 299 -11.43 1.21 -15.57
CA PHE A 299 -10.24 2.03 -15.34
C PHE A 299 -9.00 1.16 -15.00
N GLY A 300 -9.14 0.21 -14.08
CA GLY A 300 -8.05 -0.70 -13.72
C GLY A 300 -7.57 -1.53 -14.91
N SER A 301 -8.49 -2.06 -15.73
CA SER A 301 -8.15 -2.77 -16.97
C SER A 301 -7.44 -1.86 -17.97
N ALA A 302 -7.94 -0.64 -18.18
CA ALA A 302 -7.33 0.34 -19.07
C ALA A 302 -5.86 0.62 -18.69
N VAL A 303 -5.59 0.81 -17.40
CA VAL A 303 -4.21 1.03 -16.90
C VAL A 303 -3.32 -0.19 -17.17
N VAL A 304 -3.82 -1.42 -16.95
CA VAL A 304 -3.06 -2.64 -17.26
C VAL A 304 -2.82 -2.80 -18.77
N THR A 305 -3.81 -2.48 -19.59
CA THR A 305 -3.74 -2.51 -21.06
C THR A 305 -2.67 -1.53 -21.56
N LEU A 306 -2.63 -0.32 -21.02
CA LEU A 306 -1.59 0.69 -21.30
C LEU A 306 -0.20 0.23 -20.90
N LEU A 307 -0.05 -0.36 -19.71
CA LEU A 307 1.22 -0.91 -19.22
C LEU A 307 1.76 -2.07 -20.08
N SER A 308 0.89 -2.68 -20.89
CA SER A 308 1.21 -3.81 -21.76
C SER A 308 1.39 -3.40 -23.23
N ASP A 309 1.44 -2.10 -23.54
CA ASP A 309 1.49 -1.53 -24.90
C ASP A 309 0.40 -2.09 -25.84
N ARG A 310 -0.79 -2.36 -25.28
CA ARG A 310 -1.95 -2.85 -26.03
C ARG A 310 -2.89 -1.70 -26.37
N THR A 311 -3.63 -1.85 -27.46
CA THR A 311 -4.68 -0.90 -27.84
C THR A 311 -5.83 -0.96 -26.86
N LEU A 312 -6.25 0.21 -26.37
CA LEU A 312 -7.43 0.34 -25.52
C LEU A 312 -8.71 0.12 -26.32
N THR A 313 -9.73 -0.40 -25.65
CA THR A 313 -11.11 -0.36 -26.13
C THR A 313 -11.69 1.05 -25.97
N ALA A 314 -12.77 1.37 -26.69
CA ALA A 314 -13.43 2.68 -26.57
C ALA A 314 -13.90 3.00 -25.12
N GLU A 315 -14.35 1.97 -24.39
CA GLU A 315 -14.73 2.12 -22.97
C GLU A 315 -13.51 2.42 -22.08
N GLU A 316 -12.38 1.74 -22.33
CA GLU A 316 -11.13 1.98 -21.61
C GLU A 316 -10.56 3.37 -21.93
N GLU A 317 -10.58 3.81 -23.19
CA GLU A 317 -10.18 5.15 -23.61
C GLU A 317 -10.99 6.22 -22.88
N GLN A 318 -12.31 6.05 -22.82
CA GLN A 318 -13.19 6.95 -22.08
C GLN A 318 -12.87 6.97 -20.58
N ALA A 319 -12.53 5.83 -19.99
CA ALA A 319 -12.20 5.72 -18.57
C ALA A 319 -10.88 6.42 -18.20
N VAL A 320 -9.91 6.51 -19.12
CA VAL A 320 -8.63 7.19 -18.91
C VAL A 320 -8.52 8.55 -19.61
N ALA A 321 -9.61 9.06 -20.18
CA ALA A 321 -9.61 10.27 -21.00
C ALA A 321 -9.01 11.49 -20.27
N ARG A 322 -9.27 11.64 -18.96
CA ARG A 322 -8.69 12.72 -18.13
C ARG A 322 -7.16 12.65 -17.95
N PHE A 323 -6.55 11.54 -18.32
CA PHE A 323 -5.10 11.33 -18.22
C PHE A 323 -4.39 11.48 -19.58
N ALA A 324 -5.14 11.66 -20.67
CA ALA A 324 -4.57 11.87 -21.99
C ALA A 324 -3.86 13.22 -22.05
N LEU A 325 -2.61 13.24 -22.54
CA LEU A 325 -1.94 14.48 -22.85
C LEU A 325 -2.69 15.20 -23.99
N PRO A 326 -2.70 16.55 -24.01
CA PRO A 326 -3.19 17.30 -25.15
C PRO A 326 -2.53 16.79 -26.43
N ALA A 327 -3.30 16.63 -27.50
CA ALA A 327 -2.74 16.30 -28.80
C ALA A 327 -1.61 17.31 -29.13
N PRO A 328 -0.47 16.86 -29.69
CA PRO A 328 0.54 17.79 -30.15
C PRO A 328 -0.13 18.83 -31.05
N LEU A 329 0.12 20.11 -30.79
CA LEU A 329 -0.31 21.18 -31.68
C LEU A 329 0.08 20.78 -33.11
N PRO A 330 -0.80 20.99 -34.11
CA PRO A 330 -0.43 20.75 -35.49
C PRO A 330 0.86 21.53 -35.74
N SER A 331 1.96 20.82 -35.99
CA SER A 331 3.15 21.41 -36.58
C SER A 331 2.69 22.26 -37.75
N GLU A 332 3.23 23.47 -37.88
CA GLU A 332 3.04 24.30 -39.07
C GLU A 332 3.13 23.42 -40.32
N ALA A 333 2.21 23.67 -41.26
CA ALA A 333 2.06 22.88 -42.46
C ALA A 333 3.44 22.57 -43.06
N PRO A 334 3.77 21.29 -43.33
CA PRO A 334 5.09 20.95 -43.82
C PRO A 334 5.34 21.73 -45.10
N GLU A 335 6.52 22.37 -45.20
CA GLU A 335 7.02 22.88 -46.48
C GLU A 335 6.83 21.78 -47.54
N LYS A 336 6.34 22.15 -48.73
CA LYS A 336 6.22 21.23 -49.86
C LYS A 336 7.60 20.62 -50.14
N VAL A 337 7.79 19.38 -49.75
CA VAL A 337 9.00 18.60 -50.05
C VAL A 337 8.77 17.81 -51.34
N ASP A 338 9.85 17.49 -52.04
CA ASP A 338 9.77 16.74 -53.29
C ASP A 338 9.21 15.31 -53.08
N PHE A 339 8.68 14.75 -54.17
CA PHE A 339 8.02 13.44 -54.20
C PHE A 339 8.89 12.29 -53.67
N ALA A 340 10.21 12.32 -53.89
CA ALA A 340 11.11 11.27 -53.42
C ALA A 340 11.31 11.35 -51.91
N THR A 341 11.44 12.56 -51.36
CA THR A 341 11.56 12.80 -49.92
C THR A 341 10.27 12.43 -49.18
N GLU A 342 9.10 12.72 -49.75
CA GLU A 342 7.80 12.36 -49.17
C GLU A 342 7.55 10.84 -49.18
N THR A 343 7.93 10.17 -50.27
CA THR A 343 7.84 8.70 -50.41
C THR A 343 8.75 7.98 -49.40
N LEU A 344 9.97 8.46 -49.19
CA LEU A 344 10.91 7.90 -48.21
C LEU A 344 10.46 8.15 -46.76
N ARG A 345 9.81 9.29 -46.47
CA ARG A 345 9.22 9.58 -45.16
C ARG A 345 8.03 8.69 -44.83
N GLN A 346 7.19 8.38 -45.82
CA GLN A 346 6.06 7.44 -45.64
C GLN A 346 6.54 5.99 -45.45
N ALA A 347 7.58 5.56 -46.18
CA ALA A 347 8.13 4.21 -46.06
C ALA A 347 8.89 3.98 -44.73
N LYS A 348 9.43 5.03 -44.10
CA LYS A 348 10.14 4.95 -42.82
C LYS A 348 9.29 5.33 -41.60
N ARG A 349 8.02 5.75 -41.77
CA ARG A 349 7.12 5.98 -40.64
C ARG A 349 6.79 4.62 -40.02
N PRO A 350 7.20 4.33 -38.78
CA PRO A 350 6.60 3.22 -38.05
C PRO A 350 5.09 3.46 -38.03
N ARG A 351 4.27 2.42 -38.18
CA ARG A 351 2.85 2.48 -37.83
C ARG A 351 2.77 2.85 -36.35
N ARG A 352 2.80 4.15 -36.04
CA ARG A 352 2.40 4.67 -34.75
C ARG A 352 0.91 4.39 -34.64
N ALA A 353 0.56 3.33 -33.92
CA ALA A 353 -0.67 3.34 -33.15
C ALA A 353 -0.75 4.71 -32.46
N ALA A 354 -1.93 5.32 -32.42
CA ALA A 354 -2.13 6.59 -31.72
C ALA A 354 -1.43 6.51 -30.36
N GLU A 355 -0.27 7.17 -30.24
CA GLU A 355 0.48 7.29 -29.01
C GLU A 355 -0.37 8.22 -28.14
N VAL A 356 -1.39 7.67 -27.49
CA VAL A 356 -1.94 8.28 -26.30
C VAL A 356 -0.82 8.14 -25.29
N SER A 357 0.08 9.12 -25.28
CA SER A 357 1.19 9.22 -24.34
C SER A 357 0.62 9.54 -22.96
N LEU A 358 0.02 8.51 -22.36
CA LEU A 358 -0.52 8.52 -21.01
C LEU A 358 0.64 8.45 -20.01
N PHE A 359 1.41 9.53 -19.94
CA PHE A 359 2.58 9.65 -19.06
C PHE A 359 2.22 9.52 -17.57
N LYS A 360 0.93 9.61 -17.23
CA LYS A 360 0.41 9.57 -15.85
C LYS A 360 -0.07 8.19 -15.39
N SER A 361 -0.33 7.23 -16.29
CA SER A 361 -0.94 5.94 -15.91
C SER A 361 0.07 4.87 -15.50
N THR A 362 1.30 4.91 -16.04
CA THR A 362 2.30 3.86 -15.82
C THR A 362 2.89 3.83 -14.41
N ALA A 363 2.63 4.86 -13.62
CA ALA A 363 3.14 5.01 -12.27
C ALA A 363 2.03 5.13 -11.20
N ILE A 364 0.77 4.82 -11.52
CA ILE A 364 -0.28 4.85 -10.48
C ILE A 364 0.02 3.78 -9.41
N PRO A 365 0.16 4.16 -8.12
CA PRO A 365 0.38 3.19 -7.05
C PRO A 365 -0.79 2.20 -6.97
N HIS A 366 -0.46 0.92 -6.87
CA HIS A 366 -1.44 -0.16 -6.68
C HIS A 366 -1.79 -0.41 -5.21
N ASP A 367 -1.16 0.32 -4.30
CA ASP A 367 -1.23 0.05 -2.87
C ASP A 367 -1.12 1.36 -2.06
N ALA A 368 -2.18 1.67 -1.31
CA ALA A 368 -2.19 2.75 -0.33
C ALA A 368 -1.43 2.39 0.96
N ASN A 369 -1.16 1.10 1.16
CA ASN A 369 -0.90 0.54 2.46
C ASN A 369 0.28 -0.45 2.47
N ARG A 370 1.37 -0.05 1.78
CA ARG A 370 2.59 -0.83 1.52
C ARG A 370 3.26 -1.43 2.77
N ARG A 371 2.85 -1.07 4.00
CA ARG A 371 3.47 -1.56 5.25
C ARG A 371 2.51 -2.05 6.34
N ILE A 372 1.19 -1.86 6.25
CA ILE A 372 0.24 -2.23 7.33
C ILE A 372 -0.70 -3.38 6.93
N CYS A 373 -0.98 -3.58 5.64
CA CYS A 373 -2.00 -4.54 5.21
C CYS A 373 -1.61 -6.04 5.23
N CYS A 374 -0.32 -6.42 5.20
CA CYS A 374 0.10 -7.84 5.36
C CYS A 374 1.07 -8.13 6.51
N LEU A 375 1.53 -7.14 7.29
CA LEU A 375 2.42 -7.35 8.44
C LEU A 375 1.69 -7.11 9.75
#